data_AF-A0A1S3Y932-F1
#
_entry.id   AF-A0A1S3Y932-F1
#
_cell.length_a   1.000
_cell.length_b   1.000
_cell.length_c   1.000
_cell.angle_alpha   90.00
_cell.angle_beta   90.00
_cell.angle_gamma   90.00
#
_symmetry.space_group_name_H-M   'P 1'
#
loop_
_entity.id
_entity.type
_entity.pdbx_description
1 polymer ?
#
loop_
_entity_poly.entity_id
_entity_poly.type
_entity_poly.pdbx_seq_one_letter_code
_entity_poly.pdbx_strand_id
1 'polypeptide(L)'
;MQPNEKQQEAADKLVQMLDLAPTGKQEILPPDFTTNPVLERYYRYLDLKSKHPDAAVPPLDETLRKITEPDVELLSRNKSIIEEFRRSFELKENPKLKKSTRRIMKERPSGSDGEGEEFDKDADAKAIDSIGYSSKDKVEKIGDINPVKDFEEMMSRRDNPRWISKAIQDMKNKTFDLVENSCEGDTYDKALECLVALRRGCILEQEPKQFNDFLCHLYKFCQEKDLRSFCQYLASHGMNLITKTEAPDSEIPEHEARSFMVKPEPDSQNVESEAKAEDDIMSIFLGGK
;
A
#
# COMPACT_ATOMS: atom_id res chain seq x y z
N MET A 1 17.14 -14.03 -19.44
CA MET A 1 16.34 -15.23 -19.81
C MET A 1 15.75 -14.98 -21.17
N GLN A 2 15.96 -15.88 -22.12
CA GLN A 2 15.32 -15.83 -23.44
C GLN A 2 14.17 -16.85 -23.48
N PRO A 3 13.07 -16.58 -24.20
CA PRO A 3 11.96 -17.52 -24.30
C PRO A 3 12.38 -18.81 -25.00
N ASN A 4 11.87 -19.94 -24.52
CA ASN A 4 12.07 -21.24 -25.16
C ASN A 4 11.23 -21.34 -26.44
N GLU A 5 11.64 -22.16 -27.40
CA GLU A 5 10.96 -22.35 -28.69
C GLU A 5 9.48 -22.75 -28.50
N LYS A 6 9.20 -23.65 -27.55
CA LYS A 6 7.81 -24.03 -27.20
C LYS A 6 6.99 -22.88 -26.63
N GLN A 7 7.62 -21.99 -25.86
CA GLN A 7 6.95 -20.83 -25.29
C GLN A 7 6.66 -19.78 -26.37
N GLN A 8 7.58 -19.61 -27.31
CA GLN A 8 7.39 -18.74 -28.47
C GLN A 8 6.25 -19.24 -29.35
N GLU A 9 6.23 -20.54 -29.68
CA GLU A 9 5.17 -21.14 -30.48
C GLU A 9 3.78 -20.99 -29.82
N ALA A 10 3.69 -21.24 -28.51
CA ALA A 10 2.45 -21.04 -27.76
C ALA A 10 2.01 -19.57 -27.75
N ALA A 11 2.95 -18.62 -27.65
CA ALA A 11 2.66 -17.20 -27.73
C ALA A 11 2.17 -16.78 -29.12
N ASP A 12 2.81 -17.29 -30.18
CA ASP A 12 2.44 -16.98 -31.56
C ASP A 12 1.02 -17.48 -31.88
N LYS A 13 0.66 -18.68 -31.42
CA LYS A 13 -0.71 -19.21 -31.53
C LYS A 13 -1.74 -18.35 -30.79
N LEU A 14 -1.39 -17.82 -29.61
CA LEU A 14 -2.26 -16.93 -28.85
C LEU A 14 -2.46 -15.59 -29.57
N VAL A 15 -1.40 -15.02 -30.16
CA VAL A 15 -1.48 -13.78 -30.94
C VAL A 15 -2.37 -13.96 -32.16
N GLN A 16 -2.20 -15.05 -32.91
CA GLN A 16 -3.03 -15.36 -34.08
C GLN A 16 -4.51 -15.55 -33.72
N MET A 17 -4.79 -16.07 -32.52
CA MET A 17 -6.16 -16.26 -32.04
C MET A 17 -6.87 -14.94 -31.70
N LEU A 18 -6.15 -13.97 -31.15
CA LEU A 18 -6.68 -12.67 -30.70
C LEU A 18 -6.73 -11.62 -31.81
N ASP A 19 -6.54 -12.04 -33.06
CA ASP A 19 -6.57 -11.16 -34.22
C ASP A 19 -8.02 -10.77 -34.56
N LEU A 20 -8.31 -9.47 -34.47
CA LEU A 20 -9.60 -8.88 -34.82
C LEU A 20 -9.71 -8.57 -36.32
N ALA A 21 -8.62 -8.64 -37.08
CA ALA A 21 -8.57 -8.39 -38.52
C ALA A 21 -8.01 -9.58 -39.32
N PRO A 22 -8.60 -10.79 -39.19
CA PRO A 22 -8.04 -11.98 -39.82
C PRO A 22 -8.12 -11.90 -41.35
N THR A 23 -7.06 -12.34 -42.01
CA THR A 23 -6.93 -12.31 -43.47
C THR A 23 -8.14 -12.91 -44.18
N GLY A 24 -8.83 -12.09 -44.97
CA GLY A 24 -10.01 -12.51 -45.76
C GLY A 24 -11.37 -12.34 -45.05
N LYS A 25 -11.41 -11.77 -43.85
CA LYS A 25 -12.66 -11.30 -43.21
C LYS A 25 -12.61 -9.80 -42.96
N GLN A 26 -13.78 -9.20 -42.74
CA GLN A 26 -13.87 -7.82 -42.31
C GLN A 26 -13.38 -7.67 -40.87
N GLU A 27 -12.64 -6.60 -40.60
CA GLU A 27 -12.16 -6.24 -39.27
C GLU A 27 -13.33 -6.09 -38.28
N ILE A 28 -13.16 -6.71 -37.12
CA ILE A 28 -14.10 -6.66 -36.00
C ILE A 28 -13.72 -5.45 -35.14
N LEU A 29 -14.69 -4.62 -34.80
CA LEU A 29 -14.52 -3.38 -34.01
C LEU A 29 -13.51 -2.37 -34.62
N PRO A 30 -13.70 -1.94 -35.88
CA PRO A 30 -12.85 -0.93 -36.49
C PRO A 30 -12.97 0.41 -35.71
N PRO A 31 -11.86 1.12 -35.44
CA PRO A 31 -11.87 2.34 -34.62
C PRO A 31 -12.83 3.42 -35.12
N ASP A 32 -12.97 3.57 -36.43
CA ASP A 32 -13.80 4.62 -37.05
C ASP A 32 -15.30 4.35 -36.93
N PHE A 33 -15.71 3.09 -36.76
CA PHE A 33 -17.13 2.70 -36.65
C PHE A 33 -17.50 2.16 -35.26
N THR A 34 -16.54 2.07 -34.35
CA THR A 34 -16.79 1.63 -32.97
C THR A 34 -17.12 2.83 -32.11
N THR A 35 -18.34 2.86 -31.56
CA THR A 35 -18.80 3.93 -30.70
C THR A 35 -18.08 3.93 -29.35
N ASN A 36 -17.97 5.11 -28.74
CA ASN A 36 -17.52 5.19 -27.35
C ASN A 36 -18.63 4.63 -26.42
N PRO A 37 -18.38 3.51 -25.71
CA PRO A 37 -19.40 2.82 -24.94
C PRO A 37 -19.94 3.64 -23.77
N VAL A 38 -19.13 4.55 -23.21
CA VAL A 38 -19.54 5.45 -22.11
C VAL A 38 -20.54 6.48 -22.61
N LEU A 39 -20.23 7.13 -23.74
CA LEU A 39 -21.10 8.14 -24.32
C LEU A 39 -22.41 7.52 -24.82
N GLU A 40 -22.33 6.37 -25.49
CA GLU A 40 -23.51 5.65 -25.95
C GLU A 40 -24.42 5.28 -24.78
N ARG A 41 -23.87 4.72 -23.69
CA ARG A 41 -24.67 4.37 -22.50
C ARG A 41 -25.27 5.59 -21.83
N TYR A 42 -24.52 6.69 -21.74
CA TYR A 42 -24.99 7.95 -21.17
C TYR A 42 -26.17 8.52 -21.97
N TYR A 43 -26.03 8.69 -23.29
CA TYR A 43 -27.08 9.27 -24.12
C TYR A 43 -28.32 8.38 -24.24
N ARG A 44 -28.16 7.05 -24.28
CA ARG A 44 -29.30 6.12 -24.23
C ARG A 44 -30.08 6.25 -22.92
N TYR A 45 -29.37 6.35 -21.79
CA TYR A 45 -30.04 6.53 -20.50
C TYR A 45 -30.67 7.92 -20.36
N LEU A 46 -30.03 8.96 -20.89
CA LEU A 46 -30.59 10.31 -20.94
C LEU A 46 -31.89 10.35 -21.74
N ASP A 47 -31.93 9.71 -22.91
CA ASP A 47 -33.17 9.59 -23.71
C ASP A 47 -34.27 8.83 -22.96
N LEU A 48 -33.94 7.71 -22.31
CA LEU A 48 -34.89 6.95 -21.48
C LEU A 48 -35.45 7.82 -20.35
N LYS A 49 -34.57 8.52 -19.61
CA LYS A 49 -34.96 9.37 -18.48
C LYS A 49 -35.74 10.60 -18.90
N SER A 50 -35.50 11.11 -20.12
CA SER A 50 -36.28 12.22 -20.69
C SER A 50 -37.75 11.83 -20.92
N LYS A 51 -38.02 10.57 -21.23
CA LYS A 51 -39.36 10.02 -21.45
C LYS A 51 -39.99 9.52 -20.14
N HIS A 52 -39.16 9.00 -19.24
CA HIS A 52 -39.57 8.40 -17.97
C HIS A 52 -38.64 8.89 -16.84
N PRO A 53 -39.00 9.97 -16.13
CA PRO A 53 -38.15 10.56 -15.09
C PRO A 53 -37.73 9.58 -13.98
N ASP A 54 -38.61 8.63 -13.65
CA ASP A 54 -38.41 7.61 -12.61
C ASP A 54 -37.78 6.31 -13.13
N ALA A 55 -37.37 6.25 -14.40
CA ALA A 55 -36.75 5.06 -14.96
C ALA A 55 -35.40 4.77 -14.29
N ALA A 56 -35.24 3.54 -13.81
CA ALA A 56 -33.97 3.03 -13.32
C ALA A 56 -32.95 2.87 -14.46
N VAL A 57 -31.66 2.80 -14.10
CA VAL A 57 -30.59 2.56 -15.07
C VAL A 57 -30.77 1.17 -15.71
N PRO A 58 -30.93 1.07 -17.04
CA PRO A 58 -31.14 -0.21 -17.70
C PRO A 58 -29.85 -1.06 -17.68
N PRO A 59 -29.99 -2.40 -17.81
CA PRO A 59 -28.86 -3.30 -17.97
C PRO A 59 -28.07 -2.97 -19.25
N LEU A 60 -26.83 -3.47 -19.32
CA LEU A 60 -26.00 -3.31 -20.53
C LEU A 60 -26.66 -4.01 -21.71
N ASP A 61 -26.87 -3.23 -22.76
CA ASP A 61 -27.40 -3.69 -24.04
C ASP A 61 -26.41 -4.58 -24.78
N GLU A 62 -26.92 -5.46 -25.66
CA GLU A 62 -26.10 -6.41 -26.42
C GLU A 62 -25.06 -5.72 -27.31
N THR A 63 -25.39 -4.56 -27.90
CA THR A 63 -24.42 -3.84 -28.75
C THR A 63 -23.23 -3.34 -27.94
N LEU A 64 -23.48 -2.83 -26.74
CA LEU A 64 -22.44 -2.38 -25.82
C LEU A 64 -21.61 -3.56 -25.30
N ARG A 65 -22.26 -4.68 -24.96
CA ARG A 65 -21.55 -5.89 -24.51
C ARG A 65 -20.56 -6.39 -25.56
N LYS A 66 -20.94 -6.39 -26.84
CA LYS A 66 -20.03 -6.79 -27.93
C LYS A 66 -18.76 -5.94 -28.03
N ILE A 67 -18.81 -4.69 -27.56
CA ILE A 67 -17.66 -3.77 -27.57
C ILE A 67 -16.85 -3.91 -26.26
N THR A 68 -17.52 -4.14 -25.13
CA THR A 68 -16.89 -4.12 -23.80
C THR A 68 -16.45 -5.49 -23.28
N GLU A 69 -17.02 -6.58 -23.78
CA GLU A 69 -16.79 -7.94 -23.30
C GLU A 69 -16.11 -8.78 -24.38
N PRO A 70 -15.25 -9.75 -24.00
CA PRO A 70 -14.60 -10.63 -24.96
C PRO A 70 -15.60 -11.60 -25.60
N ASP A 71 -15.38 -11.93 -26.88
CA ASP A 71 -16.25 -12.84 -27.62
C ASP A 71 -16.18 -14.27 -27.05
N VAL A 72 -17.30 -14.70 -26.48
CA VAL A 72 -17.46 -16.00 -25.80
C VAL A 72 -17.29 -17.16 -26.79
N GLU A 73 -17.71 -17.01 -28.04
CA GLU A 73 -17.60 -18.05 -29.05
C GLU A 73 -16.14 -18.22 -29.48
N LEU A 74 -15.43 -17.10 -29.70
CA LEU A 74 -14.00 -17.10 -30.03
C LEU A 74 -13.18 -17.73 -28.90
N LEU A 75 -13.43 -17.33 -27.65
CA LEU A 75 -12.77 -17.92 -26.49
C LEU A 75 -13.06 -19.42 -26.38
N SER A 76 -14.32 -19.82 -26.59
CA SER A 76 -14.74 -21.23 -26.48
C SER A 76 -14.10 -22.11 -27.54
N ARG A 77 -14.02 -21.63 -28.78
CA ARG A 77 -13.36 -22.34 -29.89
C ARG A 77 -11.88 -22.57 -29.64
N ASN A 78 -11.21 -21.64 -28.95
CA ASN A 78 -9.76 -21.63 -28.79
C ASN A 78 -9.29 -21.95 -27.36
N LYS A 79 -10.17 -22.52 -26.52
CA LYS A 79 -9.85 -22.91 -25.13
C LYS A 79 -8.57 -23.75 -25.02
N SER A 80 -8.34 -24.66 -25.97
CA SER A 80 -7.14 -25.50 -25.99
C SER A 80 -5.84 -24.70 -26.10
N ILE A 81 -5.82 -23.66 -26.93
CA ILE A 81 -4.65 -22.79 -27.14
C ILE A 81 -4.36 -21.98 -25.86
N ILE A 82 -5.42 -21.48 -25.20
CA ILE A 82 -5.29 -20.74 -23.93
C ILE A 82 -4.68 -21.65 -22.84
N GLU A 83 -5.16 -22.89 -22.75
CA GLU A 83 -4.64 -23.85 -21.78
C GLU A 83 -3.21 -24.32 -22.10
N GLU A 84 -2.86 -24.49 -23.37
CA GLU A 84 -1.48 -24.79 -23.82
C GLU A 84 -0.51 -23.67 -23.44
N PHE A 85 -0.90 -22.41 -23.69
CA PHE A 85 -0.13 -21.24 -23.28
C PHE A 85 0.04 -21.20 -21.76
N ARG A 86 -1.05 -21.37 -21.00
CA ARG A 86 -1.01 -21.38 -19.53
C ARG A 86 -0.08 -22.45 -18.96
N ARG A 87 -0.03 -23.64 -19.57
CA ARG A 87 0.87 -24.73 -19.17
C ARG A 87 2.33 -24.45 -19.49
N SER A 88 2.60 -23.71 -20.56
CA SER A 88 3.96 -23.38 -21.01
C SER A 88 4.62 -22.30 -20.14
N PHE A 89 3.81 -21.52 -19.42
CA PHE A 89 4.24 -20.48 -18.50
C PHE A 89 3.79 -20.82 -17.07
N GLU A 90 4.65 -21.55 -16.35
CA GLU A 90 4.44 -21.81 -14.92
C GLU A 90 4.57 -20.51 -14.11
N LEU A 91 3.42 -19.89 -13.84
CA LEU A 91 3.34 -18.71 -13.00
C LEU A 91 3.28 -19.15 -11.53
N LYS A 92 4.31 -18.80 -10.76
CA LYS A 92 4.25 -18.88 -9.30
C LYS A 92 3.59 -17.61 -8.78
N GLU A 93 2.48 -17.77 -8.08
CA GLU A 93 1.82 -16.65 -7.42
C GLU A 93 2.77 -16.03 -6.41
N ASN A 94 3.14 -14.77 -6.63
CA ASN A 94 3.95 -14.04 -5.67
C ASN A 94 3.05 -13.63 -4.49
N PRO A 95 3.29 -14.10 -3.25
CA PRO A 95 2.50 -13.69 -2.08
C PRO A 95 2.51 -12.18 -1.87
N LYS A 96 3.52 -11.49 -2.43
CA LYS A 96 3.62 -10.04 -2.50
C LYS A 96 2.47 -9.37 -3.25
N LEU A 97 2.03 -9.93 -4.38
CA LEU A 97 0.97 -9.35 -5.21
C LEU A 97 -0.44 -9.66 -4.68
N LYS A 98 -0.61 -10.73 -3.90
CA LYS A 98 -1.92 -11.13 -3.32
C LYS A 98 -2.55 -10.08 -2.40
N LYS A 99 -1.76 -9.24 -1.72
CA LYS A 99 -2.31 -8.15 -0.87
C LYS A 99 -2.83 -6.99 -1.72
N SER A 100 -2.18 -6.68 -2.85
CA SER A 100 -2.67 -5.69 -3.83
C SER A 100 -3.94 -6.17 -4.53
N THR A 101 -3.98 -7.45 -4.96
CA THR A 101 -5.18 -8.06 -5.55
C THR A 101 -6.34 -8.15 -4.57
N ARG A 102 -6.10 -8.39 -3.27
CA ARG A 102 -7.14 -8.35 -2.23
C ARG A 102 -7.75 -6.97 -2.03
N ARG A 103 -7.02 -5.88 -2.30
CA ARG A 103 -7.57 -4.51 -2.31
C ARG A 103 -8.47 -4.31 -3.54
N ILE A 104 -8.03 -4.75 -4.72
CA ILE A 104 -8.82 -4.69 -5.97
C ILE A 104 -10.13 -5.49 -5.83
N MET A 105 -10.09 -6.66 -5.16
CA MET A 105 -11.28 -7.51 -4.99
C MET A 105 -12.28 -7.00 -3.93
N LYS A 106 -11.82 -6.23 -2.93
CA LYS A 106 -12.69 -5.62 -1.91
C LYS A 106 -13.48 -4.41 -2.43
N GLU A 107 -13.10 -3.84 -3.57
CA GLU A 107 -13.78 -2.68 -4.19
C GLU A 107 -14.88 -3.07 -5.19
N ARG A 108 -15.13 -4.37 -5.43
CA ARG A 108 -16.34 -4.80 -6.14
C ARG A 108 -17.56 -4.67 -5.23
N PRO A 109 -18.64 -3.97 -5.63
CA PRO A 109 -19.86 -3.98 -4.85
C PRO A 109 -20.43 -5.40 -4.84
N SER A 110 -20.51 -5.98 -3.65
CA SER A 110 -21.25 -7.20 -3.38
C SER A 110 -22.74 -6.89 -3.58
N GLY A 111 -23.26 -7.18 -4.77
CA GLY A 111 -24.70 -7.24 -5.01
C GLY A 111 -25.22 -8.64 -4.67
N SER A 112 -26.31 -8.68 -3.89
CA SER A 112 -27.13 -9.84 -3.48
C SER A 112 -26.50 -10.82 -2.48
N ASP A 113 -27.11 -11.25 -1.37
CA ASP A 113 -28.46 -11.11 -0.79
C ASP A 113 -28.38 -11.45 0.73
N GLY A 114 -29.21 -10.80 1.58
CA GLY A 114 -29.69 -11.24 2.92
C GLY A 114 -28.65 -11.58 4.02
N GLU A 115 -28.80 -11.29 5.31
CA GLU A 115 -29.92 -10.94 6.18
C GLU A 115 -29.35 -10.32 7.46
N GLY A 116 -30.10 -9.36 8.04
CA GLY A 116 -30.06 -8.81 9.40
C GLY A 116 -28.77 -8.82 10.23
N GLU A 117 -28.27 -7.64 10.57
CA GLU A 117 -28.14 -7.22 11.97
C GLU A 117 -28.00 -5.69 12.06
N GLU A 118 -28.80 -5.14 12.97
CA GLU A 118 -29.14 -3.76 13.21
C GLU A 118 -28.02 -3.07 14.01
N PHE A 119 -27.43 -1.96 13.54
CA PHE A 119 -26.90 -0.90 14.43
C PHE A 119 -26.62 0.41 13.68
N ASP A 120 -27.20 1.46 14.28
CA ASP A 120 -26.98 2.91 14.20
C ASP A 120 -27.24 3.73 12.92
N LYS A 121 -28.29 4.53 13.06
CA LYS A 121 -28.67 5.70 12.28
C LYS A 121 -27.76 6.87 12.65
N ASP A 122 -26.83 7.23 11.77
CA ASP A 122 -26.47 8.61 11.44
C ASP A 122 -25.33 8.62 10.41
N ALA A 123 -25.69 8.61 9.12
CA ALA A 123 -24.79 8.97 8.03
C ALA A 123 -25.62 9.26 6.77
N ASP A 124 -26.56 10.20 6.86
CA ASP A 124 -27.20 10.73 5.67
C ASP A 124 -26.27 11.75 4.99
N ALA A 125 -26.23 11.65 3.66
CA ALA A 125 -25.68 12.63 2.72
C ALA A 125 -24.16 12.90 2.68
N LYS A 126 -23.31 11.93 2.28
CA LYS A 126 -22.15 12.16 1.37
C LYS A 126 -21.75 10.90 0.58
N ALA A 127 -22.67 10.37 -0.23
CA ALA A 127 -22.37 9.32 -1.21
C ALA A 127 -22.88 9.70 -2.61
N ILE A 128 -22.69 10.96 -3.01
CA ILE A 128 -22.90 11.42 -4.39
C ILE A 128 -21.84 12.49 -4.66
N ASP A 129 -20.59 12.10 -4.97
CA ASP A 129 -19.71 12.92 -5.83
C ASP A 129 -18.42 12.19 -6.32
N SER A 130 -18.55 10.98 -6.88
CA SER A 130 -17.41 10.31 -7.53
C SER A 130 -17.49 10.28 -9.06
N ILE A 131 -18.34 11.13 -9.65
CA ILE A 131 -18.31 11.43 -11.09
C ILE A 131 -18.28 12.96 -11.23
N GLY A 132 -17.16 13.52 -10.81
CA GLY A 132 -16.76 14.87 -11.16
C GLY A 132 -15.36 14.79 -11.74
N TYR A 133 -15.22 15.12 -13.02
CA TYR A 133 -13.99 15.74 -13.54
C TYR A 133 -13.82 17.05 -12.76
N SER A 134 -13.34 16.92 -11.54
CA SER A 134 -12.91 17.99 -10.68
C SER A 134 -11.42 17.80 -10.58
N SER A 135 -10.68 18.79 -11.06
CA SER A 135 -9.32 19.06 -10.61
C SER A 135 -9.39 19.33 -9.10
N LYS A 136 -9.64 18.29 -8.29
CA LYS A 136 -9.26 18.28 -6.88
C LYS A 136 -7.76 18.40 -6.94
N ASP A 137 -7.23 19.50 -6.42
CA ASP A 137 -5.81 19.68 -6.19
C ASP A 137 -5.30 18.41 -5.53
N LYS A 138 -4.65 17.58 -6.33
CA LYS A 138 -4.20 16.27 -5.93
C LYS A 138 -3.15 16.54 -4.87
N VAL A 139 -3.44 16.27 -3.59
CA VAL A 139 -2.52 16.46 -2.44
C VAL A 139 -1.08 16.03 -2.78
N GLU A 140 -0.20 16.97 -3.09
CA GLU A 140 1.16 16.64 -3.55
C GLU A 140 2.14 16.47 -2.40
N LYS A 141 1.76 16.92 -1.21
CA LYS A 141 2.57 16.94 0.00
C LYS A 141 1.66 16.76 1.21
N ILE A 142 2.18 16.10 2.24
CA ILE A 142 1.53 15.95 3.54
C ILE A 142 1.52 17.31 4.25
N GLY A 143 0.33 17.80 4.58
CA GLY A 143 0.12 19.07 5.27
C GLY A 143 0.07 18.92 6.79
N ASP A 144 -0.02 20.07 7.47
CA ASP A 144 0.01 20.14 8.94
C ASP A 144 -1.34 19.89 9.60
N ILE A 145 -2.43 20.03 8.84
CA ILE A 145 -3.80 19.99 9.36
C ILE A 145 -4.29 18.55 9.50
N ASN A 146 -4.06 17.70 8.50
CA ASN A 146 -4.51 16.31 8.52
C ASN A 146 -3.50 15.36 7.82
N PRO A 147 -2.33 15.13 8.44
CA PRO A 147 -1.22 14.44 7.79
C PRO A 147 -1.55 12.99 7.40
N VAL A 148 -2.37 12.30 8.21
CA VAL A 148 -2.78 10.91 7.93
C VAL A 148 -3.64 10.84 6.67
N LYS A 149 -4.63 11.71 6.54
CA LYS A 149 -5.50 11.74 5.36
C LYS A 149 -4.72 12.07 4.09
N ASP A 150 -3.83 13.05 4.17
CA ASP A 150 -2.99 13.45 3.05
C ASP A 150 -2.08 12.29 2.59
N PHE A 151 -1.51 11.55 3.54
CA PHE A 151 -0.73 10.35 3.26
C PHE A 151 -1.57 9.23 2.63
N GLU A 152 -2.75 8.94 3.16
CA GLU A 152 -3.64 7.92 2.59
C GLU A 152 -4.07 8.28 1.16
N GLU A 153 -4.34 9.56 0.88
CA GLU A 153 -4.65 10.04 -0.46
C GLU A 153 -3.46 9.90 -1.42
N MET A 154 -2.24 10.24 -0.96
CA MET A 154 -1.02 10.04 -1.75
C MET A 154 -0.74 8.56 -2.04
N MET A 155 -0.94 7.67 -1.05
CA MET A 155 -0.75 6.22 -1.17
C MET A 155 -1.83 5.53 -2.03
N SER A 156 -2.99 6.18 -2.21
CA SER A 156 -4.07 5.69 -3.05
C SER A 156 -3.84 5.95 -4.54
N ARG A 157 -2.84 6.77 -4.89
CA ARG A 157 -2.50 7.06 -6.27
C ARG A 157 -1.95 5.84 -7.01
N ARG A 158 -2.27 5.78 -8.30
CA ARG A 158 -1.88 4.69 -9.22
C ARG A 158 -1.17 5.20 -10.47
N ASP A 159 -1.03 6.50 -10.62
CA ASP A 159 -0.45 7.17 -11.77
C ASP A 159 1.09 7.06 -11.82
N ASN A 160 1.78 7.04 -10.67
CA ASN A 160 3.23 6.90 -10.62
C ASN A 160 3.71 6.20 -9.34
N PRO A 161 4.54 5.14 -9.41
CA PRO A 161 5.08 4.46 -8.24
C PRO A 161 5.96 5.35 -7.34
N ARG A 162 6.52 6.45 -7.87
CA ARG A 162 7.30 7.42 -7.08
C ARG A 162 6.49 8.09 -5.96
N TRP A 163 5.15 8.13 -6.09
CA TRP A 163 4.28 8.70 -5.06
C TRP A 163 4.34 7.90 -3.76
N ILE A 164 4.50 6.57 -3.81
CA ILE A 164 4.62 5.73 -2.61
C ILE A 164 5.89 6.11 -1.84
N SER A 165 7.04 6.14 -2.51
CA SER A 165 8.31 6.51 -1.87
C SER A 165 8.27 7.94 -1.33
N LYS A 166 7.65 8.87 -2.07
CA LYS A 166 7.48 10.26 -1.63
C LYS A 166 6.57 10.36 -0.40
N ALA A 167 5.41 9.71 -0.40
CA ALA A 167 4.48 9.73 0.73
C ALA A 167 5.12 9.15 2.01
N ILE A 168 5.86 8.04 1.87
CA ILE A 168 6.64 7.45 2.98
C ILE A 168 7.65 8.47 3.51
N GLN A 169 8.43 9.11 2.63
CA GLN A 169 9.44 10.08 3.06
C GLN A 169 8.83 11.33 3.71
N ASP A 170 7.76 11.87 3.12
CA ASP A 170 7.07 13.04 3.65
C ASP A 170 6.48 12.74 5.03
N MET A 171 5.93 11.53 5.25
CA MET A 171 5.36 11.13 6.54
C MET A 171 6.45 10.91 7.59
N LYS A 172 7.61 10.37 7.21
CA LYS A 172 8.79 10.26 8.09
C LYS A 172 9.27 11.64 8.56
N ASN A 173 9.43 12.57 7.61
CA ASN A 173 9.84 13.94 7.92
C ASN A 173 8.82 14.62 8.84
N LYS A 174 7.53 14.49 8.52
CA LYS A 174 6.45 15.08 9.33
C LYS A 174 6.42 14.53 10.75
N THR A 175 6.70 13.23 10.91
CA THR A 175 6.81 12.61 12.23
C THR A 175 7.99 13.17 13.02
N PHE A 176 9.15 13.35 12.39
CA PHE A 176 10.30 14.01 13.03
C PHE A 176 9.96 15.45 13.46
N ASP A 177 9.34 16.23 12.57
CA ASP A 177 8.96 17.61 12.86
C ASP A 177 7.99 17.70 14.05
N LEU A 178 7.03 16.77 14.14
CA LEU A 178 6.09 16.71 15.26
C LEU A 178 6.79 16.36 16.57
N VAL A 179 7.77 15.45 16.55
CA VAL A 179 8.49 15.01 17.75
C VAL A 179 9.50 16.08 18.21
N GLU A 180 10.25 16.68 17.29
CA GLU A 180 11.27 17.69 17.59
C GLU A 180 10.67 19.00 18.11
N ASN A 181 9.53 19.42 17.55
CA ASN A 181 8.87 20.67 17.94
C ASN A 181 7.81 20.49 19.04
N SER A 182 7.78 19.33 19.71
CA SER A 182 6.82 19.06 20.78
C SER A 182 7.11 19.91 22.03
N CYS A 183 6.08 20.55 22.56
CA CYS A 183 6.11 21.24 23.84
C CYS A 183 5.43 20.35 24.88
N GLU A 184 6.21 19.71 25.76
CA GLU A 184 5.69 18.80 26.80
C GLU A 184 4.83 17.62 26.26
N GLY A 185 5.01 17.26 24.99
CA GLY A 185 4.33 16.12 24.36
C GLY A 185 2.96 16.41 23.76
N ASP A 186 2.59 17.68 23.60
CA ASP A 186 1.34 18.14 22.95
C ASP A 186 1.10 17.57 21.53
N THR A 187 2.16 17.20 20.82
CA THR A 187 2.10 16.63 19.47
C THR A 187 2.29 15.10 19.41
N TYR A 188 2.48 14.41 20.55
CA TYR A 188 2.80 12.97 20.56
C TYR A 188 1.68 12.11 20.01
N ASP A 189 0.42 12.44 20.31
CA ASP A 189 -0.74 11.73 19.77
C ASP A 189 -0.75 11.81 18.23
N LYS A 190 -0.52 12.99 17.67
CA LYS A 190 -0.45 13.19 16.21
C LYS A 190 0.75 12.46 15.58
N ALA A 191 1.90 12.47 16.25
CA ALA A 191 3.08 11.73 15.79
C ALA A 191 2.84 10.21 15.80
N LEU A 192 2.13 9.70 16.80
CA LEU A 192 1.72 8.31 16.89
C LEU A 192 0.73 7.95 15.77
N GLU A 193 -0.28 8.78 15.51
CA GLU A 193 -1.21 8.58 14.40
C GLU A 193 -0.47 8.51 13.05
N CYS A 194 0.48 9.42 12.83
CA CYS A 194 1.38 9.41 11.67
C CYS A 194 2.19 8.10 11.56
N LEU A 195 2.76 7.63 12.68
CA LEU A 195 3.51 6.38 12.74
C LEU A 195 2.64 5.15 12.46
N VAL A 196 1.42 5.10 13.01
CA VAL A 196 0.46 4.01 12.79
C VAL A 196 0.04 3.98 11.33
N ALA A 197 -0.26 5.13 10.74
CA ALA A 197 -0.59 5.26 9.32
C ALA A 197 0.59 4.82 8.44
N LEU A 198 1.81 5.28 8.75
CA LEU A 198 3.03 4.90 8.06
C LEU A 198 3.28 3.39 8.15
N ARG A 199 3.15 2.79 9.35
CA ARG A 199 3.30 1.34 9.56
C ARG A 199 2.33 0.55 8.71
N ARG A 200 1.04 0.93 8.73
CA ARG A 200 0.00 0.33 7.89
C ARG A 200 0.36 0.47 6.41
N GLY A 201 0.74 1.66 5.97
CA GLY A 201 1.15 1.94 4.59
C GLY A 201 2.33 1.08 4.13
N CYS A 202 3.37 0.94 4.95
CA CYS A 202 4.54 0.11 4.63
C CYS A 202 4.21 -1.40 4.61
N ILE A 203 3.34 -1.90 5.48
CA ILE A 203 2.86 -3.29 5.42
C ILE A 203 2.05 -3.54 4.13
N LEU A 204 1.24 -2.55 3.77
CA LEU A 204 0.36 -2.57 2.61
C LEU A 204 1.18 -2.58 1.30
N GLU A 205 2.12 -1.64 1.16
CA GLU A 205 2.99 -1.50 -0.03
C GLU A 205 4.26 -2.36 0.01
N GLN A 206 4.45 -3.15 1.08
CA GLN A 206 5.58 -4.07 1.25
C GLN A 206 6.95 -3.40 1.26
N GLU A 207 7.00 -2.30 1.99
CA GLU A 207 8.21 -1.57 2.30
C GLU A 207 8.53 -1.70 3.81
N PRO A 208 8.60 -2.92 4.41
CA PRO A 208 8.80 -3.06 5.85
C PRO A 208 10.17 -2.54 6.30
N LYS A 209 11.20 -2.63 5.44
CA LYS A 209 12.53 -2.06 5.70
C LYS A 209 12.46 -0.55 5.92
N GLN A 210 11.71 0.16 5.07
CA GLN A 210 11.54 1.61 5.18
C GLN A 210 10.99 2.03 6.54
N PHE A 211 10.03 1.29 7.09
CA PHE A 211 9.48 1.57 8.41
C PHE A 211 10.42 1.14 9.53
N ASN A 212 10.99 -0.06 9.46
CA ASN A 212 11.86 -0.59 10.51
C ASN A 212 13.13 0.27 10.69
N ASP A 213 13.79 0.63 9.58
CA ASP A 213 14.96 1.51 9.60
C ASP A 213 14.62 2.88 10.17
N PHE A 214 13.45 3.42 9.80
CA PHE A 214 12.97 4.69 10.31
C PHE A 214 12.64 4.64 11.80
N LEU A 215 11.97 3.59 12.27
CA LEU A 215 11.63 3.44 13.68
C LEU A 215 12.90 3.34 14.53
N CYS A 216 13.89 2.54 14.10
CA CYS A 216 15.22 2.51 14.70
C CYS A 216 15.89 3.88 14.75
N HIS A 217 15.83 4.62 13.65
CA HIS A 217 16.40 5.97 13.58
C HIS A 217 15.67 6.95 14.51
N LEU A 218 14.34 6.88 14.58
CA LEU A 218 13.52 7.70 15.46
C LEU A 218 13.85 7.44 16.94
N TYR A 219 14.06 6.19 17.34
CA TYR A 219 14.49 5.87 18.70
C TYR A 219 15.90 6.40 19.01
N LYS A 220 16.85 6.31 18.07
CA LYS A 220 18.19 6.92 18.23
C LYS A 220 18.11 8.44 18.38
N PHE A 221 17.32 9.08 17.53
CA PHE A 221 17.06 10.52 17.61
C PHE A 221 16.49 10.93 18.97
N CYS A 222 15.54 10.15 19.51
CA CYS A 222 14.98 10.42 20.83
C CYS A 222 16.01 10.23 21.97
N GLN A 223 16.97 9.32 21.82
CA GLN A 223 18.07 9.17 22.79
C GLN A 223 19.02 10.38 22.76
N GLU A 224 19.37 10.86 21.56
CA GLU A 224 20.27 11.99 21.37
C GLU A 224 19.68 13.32 21.87
N LYS A 225 18.35 13.49 21.75
CA LYS A 225 17.62 14.70 22.15
C LYS A 225 17.01 14.64 23.56
N ASP A 226 17.31 13.59 24.33
CA ASP A 226 16.72 13.27 25.65
C ASP A 226 15.17 13.21 25.68
N LEU A 227 14.55 12.79 24.57
CA LEU A 227 13.09 12.65 24.42
C LEU A 227 12.59 11.29 24.93
N ARG A 228 12.98 10.93 26.16
CA ARG A 228 12.62 9.64 26.78
C ARG A 228 11.11 9.48 26.99
N SER A 229 10.40 10.57 27.23
CA SER A 229 8.94 10.63 27.36
C SER A 229 8.24 10.09 26.12
N PHE A 230 8.69 10.48 24.92
CA PHE A 230 8.13 10.00 23.66
C PHE A 230 8.38 8.50 23.44
N CYS A 231 9.59 8.02 23.73
CA CYS A 231 9.91 6.60 23.65
C CYS A 231 9.02 5.74 24.56
N GLN A 232 8.80 6.20 25.80
CA GLN A 232 7.91 5.52 26.74
C GLN A 232 6.45 5.56 26.27
N TYR A 233 6.04 6.71 25.70
CA TYR A 233 4.72 6.86 25.12
C TYR A 233 4.47 5.89 23.95
N LEU A 234 5.42 5.74 23.02
CA LEU A 234 5.37 4.74 21.95
C LEU A 234 5.30 3.30 22.49
N ALA A 235 6.06 3.01 23.55
CA ALA A 235 6.06 1.70 24.21
C ALA A 235 4.69 1.35 24.77
N SER A 236 4.05 2.30 25.45
CA SER A 236 2.73 2.12 26.06
C SER A 236 1.62 1.87 25.03
N HIS A 237 1.81 2.36 23.80
CA HIS A 237 0.91 2.15 22.67
C HIS A 237 1.29 0.94 21.80
N GLY A 238 2.30 0.16 22.19
CA GLY A 238 2.71 -1.07 21.49
C GLY A 238 3.31 -0.85 20.10
N MET A 239 3.99 0.28 19.89
CA MET A 239 4.60 0.60 18.61
C MET A 239 5.91 -0.16 18.38
N ASN A 240 5.83 -1.19 17.54
CA ASN A 240 6.91 -2.15 17.32
C ASN A 240 7.33 -2.23 15.84
N LEU A 241 8.51 -2.80 15.60
CA LEU A 241 8.99 -3.17 14.26
C LEU A 241 7.99 -4.09 13.55
N ILE A 242 7.95 -4.02 12.22
CA ILE A 242 7.18 -4.93 11.37
C ILE A 242 7.91 -6.26 11.30
N THR A 243 7.23 -7.34 11.69
CA THR A 243 7.80 -8.70 11.76
C THR A 243 7.57 -9.49 10.46
N LYS A 244 8.26 -10.63 10.33
CA LYS A 244 8.07 -11.60 9.23
C LYS A 244 6.63 -12.12 9.09
N THR A 245 5.88 -12.20 10.19
CA THR A 245 4.49 -12.67 10.18
C THR A 245 3.55 -11.63 9.55
N GLU A 246 3.83 -10.35 9.75
CA GLU A 246 3.04 -9.24 9.20
C GLU A 246 3.43 -8.89 7.75
N ALA A 247 4.74 -8.88 7.47
CA ALA A 247 5.30 -8.63 6.15
C ALA A 247 6.38 -9.68 5.81
N PRO A 248 6.18 -10.50 4.76
CA PRO A 248 7.15 -11.54 4.37
C PRO A 248 8.55 -11.01 4.05
N ASP A 249 8.64 -9.75 3.64
CA ASP A 249 9.89 -9.05 3.28
C ASP A 249 10.62 -8.44 4.47
N SER A 250 10.04 -8.55 5.68
CA SER A 250 10.76 -8.17 6.88
C SER A 250 11.85 -9.20 7.18
N GLU A 251 13.01 -8.72 7.60
CA GLU A 251 14.08 -9.58 8.09
C GLU A 251 13.94 -9.85 9.60
N ILE A 252 13.04 -9.11 10.27
CA ILE A 252 12.88 -9.11 11.73
C ILE A 252 12.02 -10.30 12.20
N PRO A 253 12.59 -11.22 12.99
CA PRO A 253 11.85 -12.29 13.66
C PRO A 253 11.03 -11.74 14.84
N GLU A 254 10.00 -12.48 15.24
CA GLU A 254 9.01 -12.02 16.21
C GLU A 254 9.58 -11.75 17.61
N HIS A 255 10.63 -12.46 18.01
CA HIS A 255 11.32 -12.26 19.29
C HIS A 255 12.12 -10.95 19.32
N GLU A 256 12.68 -10.53 18.18
CA GLU A 256 13.48 -9.30 18.08
C GLU A 256 12.58 -8.07 18.14
N ALA A 257 11.40 -8.11 17.52
CA ALA A 257 10.42 -7.02 17.63
C ALA A 257 9.88 -6.84 19.06
N ARG A 258 9.80 -7.92 19.86
CA ARG A 258 9.40 -7.86 21.28
C ARG A 258 10.52 -7.35 22.18
N SER A 259 11.77 -7.68 21.86
CA SER A 259 12.95 -7.24 22.61
C SER A 259 13.36 -5.80 22.28
N PHE A 260 12.90 -5.23 21.17
CA PHE A 260 13.32 -3.94 20.65
C PHE A 260 13.16 -2.76 21.65
N MET A 261 12.23 -2.87 22.60
CA MET A 261 11.95 -1.81 23.59
C MET A 261 12.34 -2.18 25.03
N VAL A 262 12.70 -3.44 25.27
CA VAL A 262 13.20 -3.88 26.56
C VAL A 262 14.69 -3.56 26.57
N LYS A 263 15.10 -2.53 27.33
CA LYS A 263 16.52 -2.24 27.54
C LYS A 263 17.25 -3.53 27.95
N PRO A 264 18.51 -3.74 27.53
CA PRO A 264 19.37 -4.70 28.21
C PRO A 264 19.51 -4.25 29.66
N GLU A 265 19.28 -5.16 30.60
CA GLU A 265 19.76 -4.97 31.96
C GLU A 265 21.27 -4.71 31.89
N PRO A 266 21.83 -3.81 32.71
CA PRO A 266 23.27 -3.76 32.86
C PRO A 266 23.70 -5.06 33.52
N ASP A 267 24.37 -5.94 32.75
CA ASP A 267 24.99 -7.16 33.26
C ASP A 267 25.87 -6.81 34.46
N SER A 268 25.30 -7.04 35.64
CA SER A 268 26.01 -7.05 36.90
C SER A 268 26.47 -8.49 37.10
N GLN A 269 27.68 -8.80 36.65
CA GLN A 269 28.62 -9.73 37.30
C GLN A 269 29.82 -10.01 36.37
N ASN A 270 30.93 -9.33 36.63
CA ASN A 270 32.18 -10.06 36.88
C ASN A 270 33.04 -9.24 37.84
N VAL A 271 33.03 -9.68 39.09
CA VAL A 271 33.96 -9.24 40.13
C VAL A 271 35.00 -10.34 40.24
N GLU A 272 36.22 -10.09 39.78
CA GLU A 272 37.49 -10.60 40.33
C GLU A 272 38.62 -9.89 39.57
N SER A 273 39.15 -8.82 40.17
CA SER A 273 40.44 -8.80 40.88
C SER A 273 41.61 -8.51 39.96
N GLU A 274 42.12 -7.28 40.01
CA GLU A 274 43.56 -7.05 40.21
C GLU A 274 43.79 -5.62 40.68
N ALA A 275 44.20 -5.50 41.94
CA ALA A 275 44.77 -4.31 42.51
C ALA A 275 46.22 -4.19 42.04
N LYS A 276 46.57 -3.06 41.40
CA LYS A 276 47.87 -2.34 41.48
C LYS A 276 48.00 -1.36 40.33
N ALA A 277 47.87 -0.06 40.62
CA ALA A 277 48.71 1.02 40.11
C ALA A 277 48.13 2.40 40.52
N GLU A 278 48.01 2.65 41.82
CA GLU A 278 47.73 4.01 42.34
C GLU A 278 48.77 4.39 43.40
N ASP A 279 50.04 4.09 43.14
CA ASP A 279 51.15 4.44 44.04
C ASP A 279 52.29 5.20 43.33
N ASP A 280 52.04 5.88 42.21
CA ASP A 280 53.11 6.58 41.47
C ASP A 280 52.79 8.03 41.02
N ILE A 281 51.83 8.70 41.68
CA ILE A 281 51.61 10.15 41.51
C ILE A 281 51.87 10.96 42.81
N MET A 282 52.16 10.29 43.93
CA MET A 282 52.52 10.94 45.21
C MET A 282 54.02 10.90 45.54
N SER A 283 54.88 10.40 44.63
CA SER A 283 56.34 10.37 44.79
C SER A 283 57.08 11.57 44.15
N ILE A 284 56.37 12.45 43.44
CA ILE A 284 56.99 13.60 42.71
C ILE A 284 56.94 14.91 43.52
N PHE A 285 56.13 14.98 44.58
CA PHE A 285 56.09 16.14 45.48
C PHE A 285 56.07 15.67 46.93
N LEU A 286 57.25 15.47 47.54
CA LEU A 286 57.62 15.83 48.93
C LEU A 286 58.83 15.00 49.43
N GLY A 287 60.01 15.65 49.53
CA GLY A 287 61.17 15.20 50.32
C GLY A 287 62.38 14.81 49.46
N GLY A 288 63.46 15.57 49.32
CA GLY A 288 64.04 16.53 50.26
C GLY A 288 65.13 15.86 51.11
N LYS A 289 66.34 15.77 50.56
CA LYS A 289 67.60 15.96 51.29
C LYS A 289 68.55 16.75 50.41
#